data_AF-A0A945UTZ2-F1
#
_entry.id   AF-A0A945UTZ2-F1
#
_cell.length_a   1.000
_cell.length_b   1.000
_cell.length_c   1.000
_cell.angle_alpha   90.00
_cell.angle_beta   90.00
_cell.angle_gamma   90.00
#
_symmetry.space_group_name_H-M   'P 1'
#
loop_
_entity.id
_entity.type
_entity.pdbx_description
1 polymer ?
#
loop_
_entity_poly.entity_id
_entity_poly.type
_entity_poly.pdbx_seq_one_letter_code
_entity_poly.pdbx_strand_id
1 'polypeptide(L)'
;NEPAKALELVPPLMARLDVVPETLRLELASSLRLLEADAHFTLGQRDEALAVLQALRKAYPASDAAVYSFIEEAGVEANQGQLVKAQQLLAELIQEYPDNKYAPYALYQSALLAESRGEEDYLEEAINKIELLVTTYPDSKWVFPARFKQGDIYRKMGLWEPARSVYDKIIREFPNHRQIWSVQLALADSLSAQAGSNPALRESAAAIYERLRDVANASAELRIEAGSKAGSALVLSDRQSRGAELWWQVVDEFLIQDDAPENLGTKGRYWLARILMELGEVLEQQDKLIDARRAYDLMRSRGLPEAEWATEQLRRLGERGGEESAPVVDE
;
A
#
# COMPACT_ATOMS: atom_id res chain seq x y z
N ASN A 1 -5.81 25.89 0.19
CA ASN A 1 -7.04 25.52 0.90
C ASN A 1 -7.38 26.58 1.93
N GLU A 2 -8.30 27.48 1.57
CA GLU A 2 -8.80 28.56 2.45
C GLU A 2 -10.32 28.32 2.66
N PRO A 3 -10.74 27.43 3.59
CA PRO A 3 -12.14 27.04 3.74
C PRO A 3 -13.05 28.23 4.09
N ALA A 4 -12.57 29.16 4.92
CA ALA A 4 -13.31 30.39 5.24
C ALA A 4 -13.60 31.26 4.00
N LYS A 5 -12.66 31.31 3.05
CA LYS A 5 -12.84 32.04 1.79
C LYS A 5 -13.82 31.34 0.84
N ALA A 6 -13.87 30.01 0.89
CA ALA A 6 -14.90 29.27 0.15
C ALA A 6 -16.31 29.68 0.63
N LEU A 7 -16.53 29.73 1.96
CA LEU A 7 -17.80 30.18 2.53
C LEU A 7 -18.15 31.64 2.19
N GLU A 8 -17.15 32.52 2.08
CA GLU A 8 -17.35 33.90 1.63
C GLU A 8 -17.77 33.99 0.16
N LEU A 9 -17.19 33.15 -0.70
CA LEU A 9 -17.37 33.22 -2.16
C LEU A 9 -18.58 32.44 -2.69
N VAL A 10 -19.05 31.41 -1.98
CA VAL A 10 -20.19 30.59 -2.44
C VAL A 10 -21.46 31.44 -2.64
N PRO A 11 -21.93 32.27 -1.69
CA PRO A 11 -23.15 33.06 -1.88
C PRO A 11 -23.13 34.01 -3.09
N PRO A 12 -22.09 34.84 -3.31
CA PRO A 12 -22.06 35.71 -4.49
C PRO A 12 -21.86 34.94 -5.80
N LEU A 13 -21.20 33.76 -5.80
CA LEU A 13 -21.13 32.91 -6.99
C LEU A 13 -22.48 32.31 -7.33
N MET A 14 -23.21 31.81 -6.33
CA MET A 14 -24.58 31.28 -6.49
C MET A 14 -25.52 32.32 -7.12
N ALA A 15 -25.46 33.57 -6.65
CA ALA A 15 -26.30 34.66 -7.18
C ALA A 15 -25.98 35.03 -8.65
N ARG A 16 -24.79 34.67 -9.16
CA ARG A 16 -24.38 34.96 -10.54
C ARG A 16 -24.73 33.85 -11.51
N LEU A 17 -25.29 32.73 -11.05
CA LEU A 17 -25.62 31.60 -11.92
C LEU A 17 -26.83 31.86 -12.83
N ASP A 18 -27.58 32.95 -12.62
CA ASP A 18 -28.76 33.29 -13.43
C ASP A 18 -28.42 33.48 -14.93
N VAL A 19 -27.21 33.94 -15.25
CA VAL A 19 -26.77 34.15 -16.64
C VAL A 19 -26.20 32.89 -17.30
N VAL A 20 -26.11 31.78 -16.57
CA VAL A 20 -25.56 30.50 -17.04
C VAL A 20 -26.68 29.63 -17.64
N PRO A 21 -26.43 28.87 -18.73
CA PRO A 21 -27.41 27.91 -19.24
C PRO A 21 -27.93 26.96 -18.15
N GLU A 22 -29.20 26.60 -18.20
CA GLU A 22 -29.88 25.88 -17.12
C GLU A 22 -29.22 24.56 -16.71
N THR A 23 -28.74 23.79 -17.68
CA THR A 23 -28.03 22.52 -17.43
C THR A 23 -26.72 22.73 -16.66
N LEU A 24 -25.96 23.77 -17.02
CA LEU A 24 -24.73 24.16 -16.32
C LEU A 24 -25.04 24.84 -14.98
N ARG A 25 -26.15 25.57 -14.88
CA ARG A 25 -26.60 26.23 -13.65
C ARG A 25 -26.82 25.20 -12.54
N LEU A 26 -27.50 24.10 -12.85
CA LEU A 26 -27.78 23.04 -11.90
C LEU A 26 -26.49 22.40 -11.37
N GLU A 27 -25.59 21.99 -12.27
CA GLU A 27 -24.31 21.35 -11.90
C GLU A 27 -23.39 22.29 -11.11
N LEU A 28 -23.32 23.56 -11.49
CA LEU A 28 -22.54 24.55 -10.74
C LEU A 28 -23.15 24.82 -9.37
N ALA A 29 -24.47 24.95 -9.27
CA ALA A 29 -25.15 25.20 -8.01
C ALA A 29 -24.96 24.03 -7.03
N SER A 30 -25.14 22.79 -7.49
CA SER A 30 -24.95 21.60 -6.67
C SER A 30 -23.48 21.44 -6.23
N SER A 31 -22.53 21.71 -7.13
CA SER A 31 -21.10 21.67 -6.83
C SER A 31 -20.67 22.73 -5.81
N LEU A 32 -21.22 23.95 -5.92
CA LEU A 32 -20.97 25.01 -4.93
C LEU A 32 -21.51 24.65 -3.55
N ARG A 33 -22.67 23.99 -3.46
CA ARG A 33 -23.20 23.48 -2.19
C ARG A 33 -22.34 22.39 -1.59
N LEU A 34 -21.80 21.48 -2.40
CA LEU A 34 -20.87 20.47 -1.91
C LEU A 34 -19.58 21.11 -1.37
N LEU A 35 -19.04 22.11 -2.07
CA LEU A 35 -17.88 22.87 -1.61
C LEU A 35 -18.15 23.63 -0.31
N GLU A 36 -19.35 24.20 -0.15
CA GLU A 36 -19.79 24.86 1.09
C GLU A 36 -19.79 23.86 2.27
N ALA A 37 -20.32 22.65 2.07
CA ALA A 37 -20.31 21.62 3.10
C ALA A 37 -18.89 21.15 3.47
N ASP A 38 -18.01 20.93 2.48
CA ASP A 38 -16.60 20.57 2.72
C ASP A 38 -15.86 21.66 3.53
N ALA A 39 -16.10 22.92 3.21
CA ALA A 39 -15.54 24.05 3.95
C ALA A 39 -16.03 24.06 5.42
N HIS A 40 -17.32 23.83 5.65
CA HIS A 40 -17.87 23.71 6.99
C HIS A 40 -17.27 22.52 7.77
N PHE A 41 -17.13 21.34 7.17
CA PHE A 41 -16.46 20.20 7.81
C PHE A 41 -15.01 20.52 8.19
N THR A 42 -14.25 21.16 7.28
CA THR A 42 -12.86 21.55 7.53
C THR A 42 -12.74 22.55 8.69
N LEU A 43 -13.75 23.38 8.90
CA LEU A 43 -13.82 24.34 10.01
C LEU A 43 -14.38 23.74 11.31
N GLY A 44 -14.74 22.44 11.32
CA GLY A 44 -15.37 21.78 12.47
C GLY A 44 -16.85 22.13 12.68
N GLN A 45 -17.46 22.82 11.72
CA GLN A 45 -18.87 23.26 11.72
C GLN A 45 -19.75 22.13 11.17
N ARG A 46 -19.85 21.05 11.93
CA ARG A 46 -20.46 19.79 11.46
C ARG A 46 -21.95 19.92 11.21
N ASP A 47 -22.69 20.57 12.10
CA ASP A 47 -24.15 20.68 11.99
C ASP A 47 -24.53 21.51 10.75
N GLU A 48 -23.77 22.58 10.48
CA GLU A 48 -23.89 23.39 9.27
C GLU A 48 -23.59 22.57 8.01
N ALA A 49 -22.48 21.82 8.00
CA ALA A 49 -22.11 20.97 6.88
C ALA A 49 -23.21 19.94 6.55
N LEU A 50 -23.72 19.24 7.57
CA LEU A 50 -24.79 18.26 7.40
C LEU A 50 -26.09 18.90 6.91
N ALA A 51 -26.44 20.09 7.40
CA ALA A 51 -27.61 20.83 6.92
C ALA A 51 -27.46 21.23 5.44
N VAL A 52 -26.27 21.65 5.01
CA VAL A 52 -25.97 21.96 3.61
C VAL A 52 -26.07 20.70 2.73
N LEU A 53 -25.53 19.56 3.18
CA LEU A 53 -25.64 18.30 2.44
C LEU A 53 -27.09 17.83 2.29
N GLN A 54 -27.90 17.93 3.34
CA GLN A 54 -29.33 17.62 3.28
C GLN A 54 -30.07 18.53 2.28
N ALA A 55 -29.77 19.84 2.30
CA ALA A 55 -30.34 20.79 1.36
C ALA A 55 -29.91 20.49 -0.09
N LEU A 56 -28.64 20.13 -0.30
CA LEU A 56 -28.09 19.72 -1.59
C LEU A 56 -28.83 18.50 -2.15
N ARG A 57 -28.94 17.41 -1.37
CA ARG A 57 -29.62 16.18 -1.79
C ARG A 57 -31.10 16.41 -2.08
N LYS A 58 -31.76 17.32 -1.35
CA LYS A 58 -33.16 17.68 -1.60
C LYS A 58 -33.36 18.53 -2.86
N ALA A 59 -32.48 19.51 -3.09
CA ALA A 59 -32.62 20.45 -4.20
C ALA A 59 -32.12 19.88 -5.53
N TYR A 60 -31.12 19.00 -5.49
CA TYR A 60 -30.43 18.49 -6.68
C TYR A 60 -30.23 16.97 -6.62
N PRO A 61 -31.27 16.15 -6.36
CA PRO A 61 -31.14 14.75 -5.96
C PRO A 61 -30.38 13.87 -6.96
N ALA A 62 -30.40 14.17 -8.26
CA ALA A 62 -29.71 13.38 -9.29
C ALA A 62 -28.36 13.97 -9.74
N SER A 63 -27.95 15.12 -9.18
CA SER A 63 -26.67 15.75 -9.55
C SER A 63 -25.50 14.94 -9.01
N ASP A 64 -24.37 14.99 -9.71
CA ASP A 64 -23.15 14.31 -9.29
C ASP A 64 -22.71 14.74 -7.89
N ALA A 65 -22.84 16.03 -7.57
CA ALA A 65 -22.51 16.57 -6.25
C ALA A 65 -23.42 16.03 -5.14
N ALA A 66 -24.72 15.89 -5.39
CA ALA A 66 -25.64 15.30 -4.43
C ALA A 66 -25.35 13.82 -4.19
N VAL A 67 -25.12 13.04 -5.25
CA VAL A 67 -24.77 11.62 -5.11
C VAL A 67 -23.42 11.46 -4.41
N TYR A 68 -22.40 12.22 -4.82
CA TYR A 68 -21.09 12.16 -4.19
C TYR A 68 -21.09 12.59 -2.71
N SER A 69 -22.01 13.48 -2.32
CA SER A 69 -22.12 13.93 -0.93
C SER A 69 -22.39 12.81 0.08
N PHE A 70 -22.98 11.67 -0.32
CA PHE A 70 -23.13 10.51 0.56
C PHE A 70 -21.77 9.90 0.93
N ILE A 71 -20.82 9.89 -0.01
CA ILE A 71 -19.46 9.38 0.22
C ILE A 71 -18.67 10.32 1.12
N GLU A 72 -18.77 11.63 0.89
CA GLU A 72 -18.13 12.64 1.75
C GLU A 72 -18.65 12.56 3.19
N GLU A 73 -19.98 12.52 3.37
CA GLU A 73 -20.56 12.33 4.70
C GLU A 73 -20.11 11.01 5.32
N ALA A 74 -20.13 9.90 4.58
CA ALA A 74 -19.69 8.60 5.08
C ALA A 74 -18.22 8.62 5.54
N GLY A 75 -17.33 9.30 4.81
CA GLY A 75 -15.94 9.49 5.20
C GLY A 75 -15.79 10.27 6.52
N VAL A 76 -16.54 11.36 6.66
CA VAL A 76 -16.57 12.14 7.91
C VAL A 76 -17.11 11.31 9.08
N GLU A 77 -18.19 10.57 8.88
CA GLU A 77 -18.76 9.68 9.91
C GLU A 77 -17.78 8.57 10.32
N ALA A 78 -17.11 7.95 9.34
CA ALA A 78 -16.12 6.91 9.62
C ALA A 78 -14.94 7.45 10.44
N ASN A 79 -14.44 8.64 10.11
CA ASN A 79 -13.36 9.30 10.86
C ASN A 79 -13.74 9.62 12.32
N GLN A 80 -15.03 9.71 12.62
CA GLN A 80 -15.56 9.89 13.98
C GLN A 80 -15.89 8.57 14.69
N GLY A 81 -15.56 7.43 14.08
CA GLY A 81 -15.90 6.11 14.61
C GLY A 81 -17.36 5.71 14.40
N GLN A 82 -18.17 6.51 13.68
CA GLN A 82 -19.57 6.21 13.37
C GLN A 82 -19.69 5.27 12.17
N LEU A 83 -19.03 4.11 12.26
CA LEU A 83 -18.88 3.18 11.15
C LEU A 83 -20.22 2.61 10.65
N VAL A 84 -21.24 2.51 11.52
CA VAL A 84 -22.58 2.05 11.12
C VAL A 84 -23.27 3.09 10.24
N LYS A 85 -23.23 4.36 10.64
CA LYS A 85 -23.82 5.46 9.86
C LYS A 85 -23.10 5.62 8.52
N ALA A 86 -21.78 5.52 8.52
CA ALA A 86 -21.00 5.54 7.28
C ALA A 86 -21.39 4.40 6.32
N GLN A 87 -21.58 3.18 6.82
CA GLN A 87 -22.07 2.07 5.98
C GLN A 87 -23.48 2.32 5.43
N GLN A 88 -24.38 2.88 6.25
CA GLN A 88 -25.75 3.19 5.82
C GLN A 88 -25.78 4.21 4.67
N LEU A 89 -24.98 5.28 4.76
CA LEU A 89 -24.88 6.30 3.71
C LEU A 89 -24.37 5.73 2.38
N LEU A 90 -23.36 4.84 2.43
CA LEU A 90 -22.84 4.18 1.24
C LEU A 90 -23.86 3.20 0.65
N ALA A 91 -24.57 2.45 1.49
CA ALA A 91 -25.63 1.55 1.05
C ALA A 91 -26.80 2.31 0.40
N GLU A 92 -27.19 3.45 0.97
CA GLU A 92 -28.22 4.34 0.39
C GLU A 92 -27.81 4.83 -1.00
N LEU A 93 -26.55 5.26 -1.19
CA LEU A 93 -26.04 5.63 -2.52
C LEU A 93 -26.21 4.48 -3.52
N ILE A 94 -25.74 3.29 -3.15
CA ILE A 94 -25.73 2.11 -4.04
C ILE A 94 -27.16 1.71 -4.43
N GLN A 95 -28.10 1.79 -3.48
CA GLN A 95 -29.50 1.41 -3.69
C GLN A 95 -30.27 2.43 -4.53
N GLU A 96 -30.12 3.73 -4.22
CA GLU A 96 -30.90 4.79 -4.85
C GLU A 96 -30.30 5.27 -6.18
N TYR A 97 -28.98 5.10 -6.35
CA TYR A 97 -28.24 5.56 -7.53
C TYR A 97 -27.35 4.46 -8.17
N PRO A 98 -27.89 3.26 -8.47
CA PRO A 98 -27.09 2.13 -8.93
C PRO A 98 -26.38 2.40 -10.26
N ASP A 99 -26.95 3.24 -11.14
CA ASP A 99 -26.36 3.56 -12.45
C ASP A 99 -25.41 4.77 -12.41
N ASN A 100 -25.26 5.42 -11.26
CA ASN A 100 -24.36 6.57 -11.14
C ASN A 100 -22.89 6.13 -11.11
N LYS A 101 -21.99 6.91 -11.71
CA LYS A 101 -20.54 6.65 -11.75
C LYS A 101 -19.88 6.48 -10.38
N TYR A 102 -20.50 6.95 -9.30
CA TYR A 102 -20.03 6.81 -7.93
C TYR A 102 -20.49 5.53 -7.24
N ALA A 103 -21.48 4.80 -7.75
CA ALA A 103 -21.93 3.53 -7.17
C ALA A 103 -20.81 2.49 -6.99
N PRO A 104 -19.96 2.19 -8.01
CA PRO A 104 -18.82 1.31 -7.80
C PRO A 104 -17.79 1.87 -6.80
N TYR A 105 -17.64 3.19 -6.73
CA TYR A 105 -16.75 3.80 -5.74
C TYR A 105 -17.30 3.61 -4.32
N ALA A 106 -18.60 3.78 -4.12
CA ALA A 106 -19.26 3.58 -2.83
C ALA A 106 -19.18 2.12 -2.38
N LEU A 107 -19.33 1.15 -3.29
CA LEU A 107 -19.07 -0.26 -2.98
C LEU A 107 -17.64 -0.50 -2.52
N TYR A 108 -16.67 0.11 -3.21
CA TYR A 108 -15.26 0.01 -2.81
C TYR A 108 -15.03 0.63 -1.42
N GLN A 109 -15.55 1.84 -1.16
CA GLN A 109 -15.47 2.47 0.16
C GLN A 109 -16.15 1.63 1.26
N SER A 110 -17.30 1.04 0.95
CA SER A 110 -18.05 0.18 1.87
C SER A 110 -17.24 -1.09 2.22
N ALA A 111 -16.49 -1.64 1.26
CA ALA A 111 -15.56 -2.73 1.49
C ALA A 111 -14.36 -2.33 2.36
N LEU A 112 -13.75 -1.16 2.11
CA LEU A 112 -12.66 -0.65 2.94
C LEU A 112 -13.10 -0.40 4.39
N LEU A 113 -14.31 0.11 4.57
CA LEU A 113 -14.89 0.36 5.88
C LEU A 113 -15.17 -0.95 6.64
N ALA A 114 -15.65 -1.98 5.95
CA ALA A 114 -15.81 -3.32 6.54
C ALA A 114 -14.44 -3.92 6.90
N GLU A 115 -13.46 -3.87 6.00
CA GLU A 115 -12.08 -4.32 6.27
C GLU A 115 -11.48 -3.65 7.51
N SER A 116 -11.71 -2.35 7.70
CA SER A 116 -11.16 -1.58 8.82
C SER A 116 -11.61 -2.07 10.21
N ARG A 117 -12.72 -2.82 10.28
CA ARG A 117 -13.21 -3.42 11.53
C ARG A 117 -12.42 -4.67 11.93
N GLY A 118 -11.82 -5.36 10.97
CA GLY A 118 -10.84 -6.42 11.21
C GLY A 118 -11.37 -7.77 11.70
N GLU A 119 -12.61 -7.86 12.19
CA GLU A 119 -13.23 -9.15 12.57
C GLU A 119 -13.55 -9.99 11.31
N GLU A 120 -13.51 -11.31 11.44
CA GLU A 120 -13.65 -12.26 10.32
C GLU A 120 -14.92 -12.01 9.48
N ASP A 121 -16.06 -11.85 10.15
CA ASP A 121 -17.35 -11.55 9.49
C ASP A 121 -17.30 -10.27 8.64
N TYR A 122 -16.58 -9.23 9.11
CA TYR A 122 -16.44 -7.98 8.35
C TYR A 122 -15.42 -8.10 7.21
N LEU A 123 -14.42 -8.97 7.33
CA LEU A 123 -13.51 -9.29 6.22
C LEU A 123 -14.27 -10.04 5.10
N GLU A 124 -15.15 -10.97 5.47
CA GLU A 124 -16.06 -11.62 4.51
C GLU A 124 -17.04 -10.63 3.88
N GLU A 125 -17.62 -9.71 4.68
CA GLU A 125 -18.48 -8.64 4.18
C GLU A 125 -17.74 -7.77 3.15
N ALA A 126 -16.47 -7.41 3.42
CA ALA A 126 -15.64 -6.64 2.52
C ALA A 126 -15.41 -7.38 1.19
N ILE A 127 -15.13 -8.69 1.24
CA ILE A 127 -14.99 -9.53 0.04
C ILE A 127 -16.29 -9.54 -0.77
N ASN A 128 -17.44 -9.74 -0.11
CA ASN A 128 -18.75 -9.78 -0.78
C ASN A 128 -19.08 -8.48 -1.50
N LYS A 129 -18.76 -7.32 -0.90
CA LYS A 129 -18.93 -6.00 -1.54
C LYS A 129 -18.01 -5.82 -2.74
N ILE A 130 -16.78 -6.33 -2.68
CA ILE A 130 -15.85 -6.30 -3.82
C ILE A 130 -16.36 -7.19 -4.96
N GLU A 131 -16.88 -8.38 -4.67
CA GLU A 131 -17.47 -9.25 -5.69
C GLU A 131 -18.70 -8.59 -6.32
N LEU A 132 -19.56 -7.94 -5.53
CA LEU A 132 -20.67 -7.17 -6.06
C LEU A 132 -20.19 -6.04 -6.98
N LEU A 133 -19.14 -5.31 -6.60
CA LEU A 133 -18.53 -4.28 -7.46
C LEU A 133 -18.09 -4.86 -8.80
N VAL A 134 -17.34 -5.96 -8.79
CA VAL A 134 -16.79 -6.53 -10.03
C VAL A 134 -17.86 -7.15 -10.91
N THR A 135 -18.90 -7.73 -10.32
CA THR A 135 -19.98 -8.37 -11.08
C THR A 135 -20.98 -7.36 -11.64
N THR A 136 -21.32 -6.32 -10.88
CA THR A 136 -22.28 -5.29 -11.31
C THR A 136 -21.62 -4.21 -12.18
N TYR A 137 -20.35 -3.88 -11.94
CA TYR A 137 -19.62 -2.80 -12.63
C TYR A 137 -18.29 -3.28 -13.23
N PRO A 138 -18.29 -4.27 -14.14
CA PRO A 138 -17.07 -4.89 -14.66
C PRO A 138 -16.12 -3.93 -15.39
N ASP A 139 -16.66 -2.85 -15.99
CA ASP A 139 -15.87 -1.85 -16.72
C ASP A 139 -15.41 -0.68 -15.83
N SER A 140 -15.73 -0.71 -14.54
CA SER A 140 -15.37 0.37 -13.62
C SER A 140 -13.86 0.41 -13.37
N LYS A 141 -13.30 1.63 -13.35
CA LYS A 141 -11.90 1.86 -12.92
C LYS A 141 -11.61 1.36 -11.50
N TRP A 142 -12.65 1.10 -10.69
CA TRP A 142 -12.53 0.58 -9.33
C TRP A 142 -12.36 -0.94 -9.27
N VAL A 143 -12.53 -1.68 -10.37
CA VAL A 143 -12.34 -3.14 -10.39
C VAL A 143 -10.91 -3.53 -10.03
N PHE A 144 -9.90 -2.89 -10.62
CA PHE A 144 -8.49 -3.17 -10.28
C PHE A 144 -8.19 -2.96 -8.79
N PRO A 145 -8.40 -1.76 -8.19
CA PRO A 145 -8.09 -1.55 -6.79
C PRO A 145 -8.96 -2.40 -5.85
N ALA A 146 -10.21 -2.72 -6.22
CA ALA A 146 -11.06 -3.61 -5.46
C ALA A 146 -10.53 -5.06 -5.47
N ARG A 147 -10.17 -5.61 -6.63
CA ARG A 147 -9.56 -6.94 -6.73
C ARG A 147 -8.22 -7.00 -6.01
N PHE A 148 -7.39 -5.97 -6.12
CA PHE A 148 -6.11 -5.95 -5.41
C PHE A 148 -6.35 -6.00 -3.90
N LYS A 149 -7.29 -5.18 -3.40
CA LYS A 149 -7.74 -5.19 -2.01
C LYS A 149 -8.30 -6.55 -1.57
N GLN A 150 -9.06 -7.23 -2.42
CA GLN A 150 -9.59 -8.57 -2.11
C GLN A 150 -8.48 -9.58 -1.82
N GLY A 151 -7.42 -9.59 -2.64
CA GLY A 151 -6.26 -10.44 -2.39
C GLY A 151 -5.57 -10.10 -1.07
N ASP A 152 -5.46 -8.82 -0.73
CA ASP A 152 -4.88 -8.37 0.55
C ASP A 152 -5.74 -8.80 1.75
N ILE A 153 -7.07 -8.75 1.62
CA ILE A 153 -7.99 -9.24 2.66
C ILE A 153 -7.82 -10.75 2.84
N TYR A 154 -7.76 -11.53 1.76
CA TYR A 154 -7.49 -12.97 1.86
C TYR A 154 -6.14 -13.26 2.54
N ARG A 155 -5.09 -12.49 2.24
CA ARG A 155 -3.80 -12.60 2.96
C ARG A 155 -3.94 -12.30 4.46
N LYS A 156 -4.71 -11.27 4.84
CA LYS A 156 -4.98 -10.94 6.25
C LYS A 156 -5.69 -12.07 6.98
N MET A 157 -6.58 -12.79 6.29
CA MET A 157 -7.26 -13.97 6.82
C MET A 157 -6.38 -15.24 6.82
N GLY A 158 -5.13 -15.17 6.33
CA GLY A 158 -4.26 -16.35 6.14
C GLY A 158 -4.70 -17.27 5.01
N LEU A 159 -5.63 -16.82 4.16
CA LEU A 159 -6.17 -17.56 3.03
C LEU A 159 -5.30 -17.34 1.78
N TRP A 160 -4.13 -17.98 1.76
CA TRP A 160 -3.11 -17.76 0.72
C TRP A 160 -3.54 -18.22 -0.68
N GLU A 161 -4.27 -19.33 -0.79
CA GLU A 161 -4.74 -19.85 -2.08
C GLU A 161 -5.79 -18.95 -2.75
N PRO A 162 -6.86 -18.51 -2.03
CA PRO A 162 -7.75 -17.48 -2.55
C PRO A 162 -7.04 -16.19 -2.94
N ALA A 163 -6.08 -15.71 -2.13
CA ALA A 163 -5.30 -14.52 -2.46
C ALA A 163 -4.53 -14.69 -3.79
N ARG A 164 -3.85 -15.84 -3.95
CA ARG A 164 -3.13 -16.19 -5.18
C ARG A 164 -4.05 -16.17 -6.40
N SER A 165 -5.20 -16.84 -6.31
CA SER A 165 -6.18 -16.89 -7.41
C SER A 165 -6.63 -15.50 -7.85
N VAL A 166 -6.88 -14.61 -6.89
CA VAL A 166 -7.23 -13.21 -7.18
C VAL A 166 -6.08 -12.47 -7.88
N TYR A 167 -4.84 -12.58 -7.38
CA TYR A 167 -3.70 -11.91 -8.00
C TYR A 167 -3.40 -12.44 -9.40
N ASP A 168 -3.49 -13.75 -9.63
CA ASP A 168 -3.36 -14.38 -10.95
C ASP A 168 -4.42 -13.88 -11.94
N LYS A 169 -5.65 -13.62 -11.46
CA LYS A 169 -6.71 -13.02 -12.26
C LYS A 169 -6.36 -11.57 -12.63
N ILE A 170 -5.90 -10.76 -11.66
CA ILE A 170 -5.49 -9.37 -11.91
C ILE A 170 -4.35 -9.32 -12.94
N ILE A 171 -3.35 -10.19 -12.84
CA ILE A 171 -2.21 -10.21 -13.76
C ILE A 171 -2.65 -10.52 -15.19
N ARG A 172 -3.65 -11.39 -15.37
CA ARG A 172 -4.20 -11.73 -16.69
C ARG A 172 -5.10 -10.63 -17.26
N GLU A 173 -5.92 -10.00 -16.41
CA GLU A 173 -6.92 -9.00 -16.84
C GLU A 173 -6.33 -7.60 -17.00
N PHE A 174 -5.32 -7.26 -16.20
CA PHE A 174 -4.71 -5.92 -16.14
C PHE A 174 -3.18 -5.93 -16.30
N PRO A 175 -2.61 -6.61 -17.32
CA PRO A 175 -1.16 -6.83 -17.43
C PRO A 175 -0.35 -5.54 -17.56
N ASN A 176 -0.96 -4.46 -18.06
CA ASN A 176 -0.31 -3.16 -18.28
C ASN A 176 -0.64 -2.12 -17.20
N HIS A 177 -1.29 -2.52 -16.10
CA HIS A 177 -1.64 -1.56 -15.04
C HIS A 177 -0.38 -1.11 -14.29
N ARG A 178 -0.32 0.18 -13.92
CA ARG A 178 0.85 0.79 -13.26
C ARG A 178 1.27 0.14 -11.93
N GLN A 179 0.37 -0.62 -11.30
CA GLN A 179 0.62 -1.34 -10.03
C GLN A 179 0.83 -2.85 -10.24
N ILE A 180 1.00 -3.32 -11.47
CA ILE A 180 1.10 -4.76 -11.75
C ILE A 180 2.30 -5.41 -11.05
N TRP A 181 3.40 -4.68 -10.87
CA TRP A 181 4.57 -5.15 -10.12
C TRP A 181 4.26 -5.35 -8.64
N SER A 182 3.43 -4.50 -8.05
CA SER A 182 2.97 -4.67 -6.66
C SER A 182 2.07 -5.89 -6.51
N VAL A 183 1.24 -6.18 -7.52
CA VAL A 183 0.40 -7.40 -7.54
C VAL A 183 1.25 -8.66 -7.67
N GLN A 184 2.26 -8.65 -8.55
CA GLN A 184 3.20 -9.78 -8.69
C GLN A 184 4.01 -10.00 -7.41
N LEU A 185 4.42 -8.93 -6.73
CA LEU A 185 5.08 -9.03 -5.43
C LEU A 185 4.15 -9.66 -4.39
N ALA A 186 2.88 -9.23 -4.35
CA ALA A 186 1.88 -9.81 -3.45
C ALA A 186 1.57 -11.27 -3.75
N LEU A 187 1.59 -11.67 -5.03
CA LEU A 187 1.50 -13.07 -5.46
C LEU A 187 2.68 -13.89 -4.94
N ALA A 188 3.90 -13.39 -5.10
CA ALA A 188 5.11 -14.05 -4.61
C ALA A 188 5.10 -14.18 -3.08
N ASP A 189 4.63 -13.15 -2.37
CA ASP A 189 4.44 -13.21 -0.92
C ASP A 189 3.44 -14.30 -0.52
N SER A 190 2.30 -14.39 -1.20
CA SER A 190 1.31 -15.43 -0.94
C SER A 190 1.86 -16.84 -1.20
N LEU A 191 2.60 -17.02 -2.30
CA LEU A 191 3.28 -18.29 -2.60
C LEU A 191 4.31 -18.64 -1.51
N SER A 192 5.12 -17.67 -1.08
CA SER A 192 6.13 -17.87 -0.05
C SER A 192 5.51 -18.22 1.30
N ALA A 193 4.41 -17.56 1.67
CA ALA A 193 3.69 -17.83 2.92
C ALA A 193 3.00 -19.20 2.91
N GLN A 194 2.43 -19.58 1.76
CA GLN A 194 1.83 -20.90 1.57
C GLN A 194 2.88 -22.01 1.54
N ALA A 195 4.11 -21.70 1.14
CA ALA A 195 5.08 -22.72 0.81
C ALA A 195 5.31 -23.70 1.95
N GLY A 196 5.35 -23.27 3.22
CA GLY A 196 5.59 -24.17 4.35
C GLY A 196 6.80 -25.07 4.08
N SER A 197 6.56 -26.38 3.93
CA SER A 197 7.59 -27.36 3.52
C SER A 197 7.63 -27.70 2.02
N ASN A 198 6.73 -27.15 1.20
CA ASN A 198 6.64 -27.36 -0.25
C ASN A 198 7.73 -26.57 -1.01
N PRO A 199 8.76 -27.24 -1.56
CA PRO A 199 9.85 -26.57 -2.25
C PRO A 199 9.42 -25.88 -3.55
N ALA A 200 8.43 -26.44 -4.26
CA ALA A 200 7.99 -25.89 -5.55
C ALA A 200 7.34 -24.50 -5.41
N LEU A 201 6.58 -24.28 -4.32
CA LEU A 201 6.01 -22.97 -4.03
C LEU A 201 7.09 -21.95 -3.66
N ARG A 202 8.12 -22.36 -2.89
CA ARG A 202 9.29 -21.51 -2.59
C ARG A 202 10.03 -21.11 -3.85
N GLU A 203 10.32 -22.07 -4.73
CA GLU A 203 11.01 -21.81 -6.00
C GLU A 203 10.19 -20.87 -6.91
N SER A 204 8.87 -21.05 -6.94
CA SER A 204 7.97 -20.18 -7.70
C SER A 204 7.99 -18.75 -7.15
N ALA A 205 7.94 -18.56 -5.83
CA ALA A 205 8.05 -17.24 -5.20
C ALA A 205 9.41 -16.59 -5.49
N ALA A 206 10.51 -17.34 -5.31
CA ALA A 206 11.86 -16.88 -5.59
C ALA A 206 12.03 -16.39 -7.04
N ALA A 207 11.51 -17.14 -8.01
CA ALA A 207 11.58 -16.76 -9.42
C ALA A 207 10.84 -15.46 -9.73
N ILE A 208 9.72 -15.19 -9.06
CA ILE A 208 9.00 -13.91 -9.23
C ILE A 208 9.79 -12.77 -8.59
N TYR A 209 10.33 -12.97 -7.37
CA TYR A 209 11.15 -11.95 -6.72
C TYR A 209 12.40 -11.59 -7.53
N GLU A 210 13.15 -12.60 -8.03
CA GLU A 210 14.32 -12.39 -8.89
C GLU A 210 13.94 -11.55 -10.12
N ARG A 211 12.85 -11.92 -10.81
CA ARG A 211 12.35 -11.16 -11.96
C ARG A 211 12.02 -9.72 -11.59
N LEU A 212 11.27 -9.50 -10.51
CA LEU A 212 10.83 -8.16 -10.09
C LEU A 212 11.99 -7.23 -9.73
N ARG A 213 13.05 -7.77 -9.14
CA ARG A 213 14.29 -7.02 -8.86
C ARG A 213 14.94 -6.49 -10.15
N ASP A 214 14.82 -7.22 -11.26
CA ASP A 214 15.39 -6.86 -12.56
C ASP A 214 14.45 -6.01 -13.46
N VAL A 215 13.22 -5.73 -13.02
CA VAL A 215 12.28 -4.91 -13.80
C VAL A 215 12.72 -3.44 -13.78
N ALA A 216 13.32 -2.97 -14.88
CA ALA A 216 13.87 -1.62 -15.00
C ALA A 216 12.86 -0.48 -14.75
N ASN A 217 11.58 -0.67 -15.05
CA ASN A 217 10.54 0.34 -14.85
C ASN A 217 9.79 0.20 -13.50
N ALA A 218 10.21 -0.72 -12.63
CA ALA A 218 9.72 -0.78 -11.26
C ALA A 218 10.45 0.25 -10.38
N SER A 219 9.79 0.70 -9.30
CA SER A 219 10.43 1.62 -8.36
C SER A 219 11.62 0.97 -7.65
N ALA A 220 12.63 1.77 -7.29
CA ALA A 220 13.78 1.29 -6.53
C ALA A 220 13.34 0.55 -5.25
N GLU A 221 12.37 1.10 -4.49
CA GLU A 221 11.84 0.45 -3.29
C GLU A 221 11.30 -0.96 -3.55
N LEU A 222 10.58 -1.17 -4.66
CA LEU A 222 10.04 -2.48 -5.02
C LEU A 222 11.16 -3.44 -5.43
N ARG A 223 12.14 -2.97 -6.22
CA ARG A 223 13.26 -3.78 -6.69
C ARG A 223 14.14 -4.22 -5.52
N ILE A 224 14.39 -3.34 -4.55
CA ILE A 224 15.12 -3.64 -3.30
C ILE A 224 14.33 -4.65 -2.46
N GLU A 225 13.03 -4.45 -2.26
CA GLU A 225 12.18 -5.39 -1.51
C GLU A 225 12.19 -6.79 -2.16
N ALA A 226 12.02 -6.84 -3.48
CA ALA A 226 12.06 -8.10 -4.22
C ALA A 226 13.44 -8.77 -4.12
N GLY A 227 14.53 -8.00 -4.25
CA GLY A 227 15.89 -8.49 -4.06
C GLY A 227 16.15 -9.03 -2.66
N SER A 228 15.64 -8.35 -1.62
CA SER A 228 15.69 -8.82 -0.24
C SER A 228 15.04 -10.19 -0.12
N LYS A 229 13.77 -10.32 -0.55
CA LYS A 229 12.99 -11.55 -0.43
C LYS A 229 13.54 -12.69 -1.29
N ALA A 230 14.08 -12.39 -2.47
CA ALA A 230 14.76 -13.36 -3.33
C ALA A 230 15.99 -13.96 -2.63
N GLY A 231 16.84 -13.11 -2.03
CA GLY A 231 18.01 -13.59 -1.30
C GLY A 231 17.62 -14.44 -0.08
N SER A 232 16.62 -14.02 0.71
CA SER A 232 16.12 -14.81 1.84
C SER A 232 15.56 -16.16 1.38
N ALA A 233 14.84 -16.20 0.25
CA ALA A 233 14.32 -17.44 -0.30
C ALA A 233 15.44 -18.41 -0.75
N LEU A 234 16.56 -17.89 -1.26
CA LEU A 234 17.74 -18.70 -1.60
C LEU A 234 18.43 -19.26 -0.35
N VAL A 235 18.61 -18.43 0.68
CA VAL A 235 19.20 -18.85 1.97
C VAL A 235 18.36 -19.96 2.60
N LEU A 236 17.04 -19.81 2.64
CA LEU A 236 16.11 -20.82 3.14
C LEU A 236 16.10 -22.12 2.31
N SER A 237 16.57 -22.08 1.07
CA SER A 237 16.67 -23.24 0.18
C SER A 237 18.07 -23.87 0.19
N ASP A 238 18.84 -23.64 1.25
CA ASP A 238 20.23 -24.10 1.43
C ASP A 238 21.22 -23.60 0.36
N ARG A 239 20.91 -22.45 -0.25
CA ARG A 239 21.77 -21.78 -1.25
C ARG A 239 22.33 -20.48 -0.69
N GLN A 240 22.93 -20.55 0.50
CA GLN A 240 23.36 -19.38 1.26
C GLN A 240 24.32 -18.45 0.49
N SER A 241 25.33 -19.02 -0.19
CA SER A 241 26.29 -18.23 -0.98
C SER A 241 25.60 -17.44 -2.10
N ARG A 242 24.65 -18.07 -2.81
CA ARG A 242 23.91 -17.41 -3.88
C ARG A 242 22.97 -16.32 -3.34
N GLY A 243 22.36 -16.55 -2.18
CA GLY A 243 21.58 -15.52 -1.49
C GLY A 243 22.43 -14.31 -1.11
N ALA A 244 23.61 -14.55 -0.54
CA ALA A 244 24.57 -13.50 -0.19
C ALA A 244 25.09 -12.74 -1.42
N GLU A 245 25.38 -13.44 -2.52
CA GLU A 245 25.75 -12.82 -3.80
C GLU A 245 24.66 -11.89 -4.34
N LEU A 246 23.40 -12.35 -4.34
CA LEU A 246 22.26 -11.54 -4.80
C LEU A 246 22.06 -10.30 -3.92
N TRP A 247 22.17 -10.44 -2.60
CA TRP A 247 22.11 -9.31 -1.69
C TRP A 247 23.22 -8.30 -1.92
N TRP A 248 24.46 -8.75 -2.16
CA TRP A 248 25.54 -7.85 -2.55
C TRP A 248 25.25 -7.12 -3.86
N GLN A 249 24.64 -7.78 -4.86
CA GLN A 249 24.24 -7.11 -6.10
C GLN A 249 23.21 -6.00 -5.86
N VAL A 250 22.23 -6.22 -4.97
CA VAL A 250 21.24 -5.19 -4.60
C VAL A 250 21.92 -4.04 -3.86
N VAL A 251 22.78 -4.33 -2.89
CA VAL A 251 23.51 -3.30 -2.14
C VAL A 251 24.44 -2.50 -3.07
N ASP A 252 25.12 -3.16 -4.00
CA ASP A 252 26.01 -2.49 -4.95
C ASP A 252 25.23 -1.48 -5.80
N GLU A 253 24.15 -1.93 -6.43
CA GLU A 253 23.30 -1.12 -7.32
C GLU A 253 22.60 0.04 -6.61
N PHE A 254 22.07 -0.17 -5.41
CA PHE A 254 21.18 0.81 -4.76
C PHE A 254 21.83 1.59 -3.61
N LEU A 255 23.05 1.23 -3.19
CA LEU A 255 23.71 1.88 -2.06
C LEU A 255 25.16 2.28 -2.37
N ILE A 256 25.90 1.51 -3.16
CA ILE A 256 27.35 1.74 -3.34
C ILE A 256 27.66 2.57 -4.60
N GLN A 257 27.07 2.23 -5.75
CA GLN A 257 27.37 2.87 -7.02
C GLN A 257 27.12 4.38 -7.01
N ASP A 258 27.90 5.12 -7.79
CA ASP A 258 27.86 6.59 -7.83
C ASP A 258 26.53 7.13 -8.38
N ASP A 259 25.83 6.34 -9.20
CA ASP A 259 24.50 6.65 -9.75
C ASP A 259 23.35 6.05 -8.93
N ALA A 260 23.62 5.53 -7.73
CA ALA A 260 22.59 5.03 -6.83
C ALA A 260 21.56 6.14 -6.52
N PRO A 261 20.26 5.81 -6.40
CA PRO A 261 19.23 6.80 -6.15
C PRO A 261 19.47 7.61 -4.86
N GLU A 262 19.48 8.93 -4.95
CA GLU A 262 19.70 9.82 -3.79
C GLU A 262 18.61 9.67 -2.71
N ASN A 263 17.37 9.34 -3.11
CA ASN A 263 16.26 9.14 -2.19
C ASN A 263 15.63 7.76 -2.39
N LEU A 264 15.86 6.89 -1.41
CA LEU A 264 15.35 5.52 -1.36
C LEU A 264 14.02 5.40 -0.60
N GLY A 265 13.49 6.51 -0.07
CA GLY A 265 12.31 6.50 0.79
C GLY A 265 12.51 5.71 2.09
N THR A 266 11.48 5.68 2.93
CA THR A 266 11.51 4.92 4.19
C THR A 266 11.57 3.41 3.92
N LYS A 267 10.87 2.94 2.89
CA LYS A 267 10.74 1.51 2.60
C LYS A 267 12.00 0.94 1.96
N GLY A 268 12.60 1.65 1.00
CA GLY A 268 13.87 1.21 0.41
C GLY A 268 15.00 1.15 1.44
N ARG A 269 15.10 2.16 2.32
CA ARG A 269 16.10 2.16 3.42
C ARG A 269 15.87 1.02 4.41
N TYR A 270 14.62 0.73 4.75
CA TYR A 270 14.27 -0.42 5.60
C TYR A 270 14.73 -1.74 4.99
N TRP A 271 14.44 -1.99 3.71
CA TRP A 271 14.83 -3.25 3.07
C TRP A 271 16.34 -3.36 2.86
N LEU A 272 17.05 -2.27 2.56
CA LEU A 272 18.51 -2.30 2.51
C LEU A 272 19.14 -2.60 3.87
N ALA A 273 18.60 -2.03 4.96
CA ALA A 273 19.02 -2.37 6.31
C ALA A 273 18.84 -3.87 6.55
N ARG A 274 17.64 -4.39 6.25
CA ARG A 274 17.32 -5.82 6.41
C ARG A 274 18.26 -6.73 5.61
N ILE A 275 18.56 -6.36 4.36
CA ILE A 275 19.53 -7.07 3.52
C ILE A 275 20.89 -7.12 4.21
N LEU A 276 21.43 -5.99 4.64
CA LEU A 276 22.77 -5.93 5.24
C LEU A 276 22.87 -6.71 6.56
N MET A 277 21.78 -6.73 7.35
CA MET A 277 21.70 -7.54 8.57
C MET A 277 21.77 -9.04 8.24
N GLU A 278 20.86 -9.55 7.41
CA GLU A 278 20.81 -10.98 7.05
C GLU A 278 22.08 -11.42 6.30
N LEU A 279 22.61 -10.55 5.43
CA LEU A 279 23.85 -10.78 4.72
C LEU A 279 25.03 -10.92 5.67
N GLY A 280 25.17 -10.01 6.65
CA GLY A 280 26.23 -10.08 7.65
C GLY A 280 26.16 -11.37 8.46
N GLU A 281 24.97 -11.77 8.91
CA GLU A 281 24.76 -13.01 9.66
C GLU A 281 25.14 -14.25 8.85
N VAL A 282 24.73 -14.32 7.57
CA VAL A 282 25.10 -15.42 6.66
C VAL A 282 26.61 -15.45 6.41
N LEU A 283 27.25 -14.29 6.26
CA LEU A 283 28.69 -14.21 6.05
C LEU A 283 29.47 -14.65 7.30
N GLU A 284 29.01 -14.32 8.51
CA GLU A 284 29.60 -14.83 9.75
C GLU A 284 29.47 -16.36 9.87
N GLN A 285 28.33 -16.93 9.51
CA GLN A 285 28.14 -18.38 9.49
C GLN A 285 29.09 -19.08 8.50
N GLN A 286 29.51 -18.36 7.46
CA GLN A 286 30.49 -18.80 6.46
C GLN A 286 31.94 -18.45 6.83
N ASP A 287 32.19 -17.92 8.02
CA ASP A 287 33.50 -17.45 8.50
C ASP A 287 34.13 -16.33 7.64
N LYS A 288 33.30 -15.59 6.89
CA LYS A 288 33.70 -14.45 6.06
C LYS A 288 33.60 -13.14 6.84
N LEU A 289 34.36 -13.05 7.93
CA LEU A 289 34.24 -11.95 8.91
C LEU A 289 34.54 -10.56 8.33
N ILE A 290 35.42 -10.46 7.32
CA ILE A 290 35.74 -9.19 6.66
C ILE A 290 34.52 -8.66 5.90
N ASP A 291 33.87 -9.52 5.13
CA ASP A 291 32.67 -9.15 4.36
C ASP A 291 31.49 -8.86 5.28
N ALA A 292 31.34 -9.61 6.38
CA ALA A 292 30.32 -9.34 7.40
C ALA A 292 30.50 -7.95 8.02
N ARG A 293 31.73 -7.58 8.41
CA ARG A 293 32.05 -6.24 8.90
C ARG A 293 31.71 -5.17 7.86
N ARG A 294 32.01 -5.41 6.58
CA ARG A 294 31.68 -4.48 5.50
C ARG A 294 30.18 -4.23 5.42
N ALA A 295 29.35 -5.27 5.55
CA ALA A 295 27.90 -5.14 5.52
C ALA A 295 27.38 -4.26 6.68
N TYR A 296 27.85 -4.50 7.91
CA TYR A 296 27.46 -3.70 9.07
C TYR A 296 27.99 -2.26 9.01
N ASP A 297 29.20 -2.05 8.48
CA ASP A 297 29.77 -0.71 8.31
C ASP A 297 28.98 0.12 7.28
N LEU A 298 28.52 -0.49 6.19
CA LEU A 298 27.63 0.17 5.23
C LEU A 298 26.32 0.61 5.89
N MET A 299 25.72 -0.25 6.71
CA MET A 299 24.48 0.06 7.43
C MET A 299 24.64 1.28 8.35
N ARG A 300 25.75 1.32 9.11
CA ARG A 300 26.11 2.43 10.00
C ARG A 300 26.44 3.71 9.22
N SER A 301 27.37 3.64 8.28
CA SER A 301 27.90 4.81 7.57
C SER A 301 26.86 5.49 6.67
N ARG A 302 25.92 4.73 6.11
CA ARG A 302 24.80 5.25 5.31
C ARG A 302 23.59 5.63 6.16
N GLY A 303 23.70 5.54 7.49
CA GLY A 303 22.66 5.91 8.44
C GLY A 303 21.35 5.16 8.21
N LEU A 304 21.42 3.89 7.84
CA LEU A 304 20.22 3.08 7.63
C LEU A 304 19.51 2.79 8.98
N PRO A 305 18.22 2.41 8.97
CA PRO A 305 17.53 1.96 10.17
C PRO A 305 18.36 0.93 10.95
N GLU A 306 18.27 0.96 12.28
CA GLU A 306 19.02 0.07 13.19
C GLU A 306 20.57 0.20 13.14
N ALA A 307 21.11 1.35 12.73
CA ALA A 307 22.56 1.61 12.72
C ALA A 307 23.28 1.40 14.08
N GLU A 308 22.57 1.58 15.21
CA GLU A 308 23.10 1.30 16.54
C GLU A 308 23.37 -0.20 16.74
N TRP A 309 22.44 -1.05 16.29
CA TRP A 309 22.63 -2.51 16.30
C TRP A 309 23.85 -2.91 15.48
N ALA A 310 24.04 -2.32 14.30
CA ALA A 310 25.21 -2.58 13.45
C ALA A 310 26.53 -2.15 14.12
N THR A 311 26.51 -1.06 14.88
CA THR A 311 27.67 -0.60 15.66
C THR A 311 28.07 -1.61 16.73
N GLU A 312 27.10 -2.23 17.38
CA GLU A 312 27.34 -3.29 18.37
C GLU A 312 27.90 -4.57 17.72
N GLN A 313 27.39 -4.96 16.54
CA GLN A 313 27.95 -6.11 15.80
C GLN A 313 29.41 -5.88 15.40
N LEU A 314 29.74 -4.67 14.95
CA LEU A 314 31.12 -4.29 14.62
C LEU A 314 32.05 -4.35 15.84
N ARG A 315 31.60 -3.92 17.02
CA ARG A 315 32.35 -4.02 18.27
C ARG A 315 32.65 -5.49 18.62
N ARG A 316 31.62 -6.34 18.59
CA ARG A 316 31.71 -7.78 18.84
C ARG A 316 32.72 -8.47 17.91
N LEU A 317 32.65 -8.16 16.60
CA LEU A 317 33.60 -8.71 15.63
C LEU A 317 35.01 -8.19 15.88
N GLY A 318 35.15 -6.92 16.28
CA GLY A 318 36.39 -6.26 16.72
C GLY A 318 37.12 -7.04 17.81
N GLU A 319 36.40 -7.42 18.86
CA GLU A 319 36.92 -8.17 20.01
C GLU A 319 37.37 -9.58 19.62
N ARG A 320 36.58 -10.29 18.79
CA ARG A 320 36.94 -11.63 18.28
C ARG A 320 38.26 -11.65 17.50
N GLY A 321 38.53 -10.64 16.68
CA GLY A 321 39.79 -10.54 15.92
C GLY A 321 41.01 -10.19 16.79
N GLY A 322 40.80 -9.64 17.99
CA GLY A 322 41.85 -9.35 18.96
C GLY A 322 42.28 -10.59 19.78
N GLU A 323 41.39 -11.56 19.97
CA GLU A 323 41.70 -12.80 20.70
C GLU A 323 42.50 -13.81 19.86
N GLU A 324 42.31 -13.87 18.54
CA GLU A 324 43.09 -14.73 17.63
C GLU A 324 44.53 -14.23 17.37
N SER A 325 44.87 -13.01 17.78
CA SER A 325 46.18 -12.39 17.56
C SER A 325 47.09 -12.38 18.80
N ALA A 326 46.69 -13.03 19.90
CA ALA A 326 47.56 -13.26 21.04
C ALA A 326 48.58 -14.37 20.70
N PRO A 327 49.89 -14.09 20.64
CA PRO A 327 50.87 -15.16 20.47
C PRO A 327 50.83 -16.04 21.72
N VAL A 328 50.78 -17.36 21.50
CA VAL A 328 51.08 -18.34 22.55
C VAL A 328 52.52 -18.05 23.00
N VAL A 329 52.64 -17.43 24.17
CA VAL A 329 53.92 -17.34 24.87
C VAL A 329 54.13 -18.70 25.51
N ASP A 330 54.91 -19.55 24.86
CA ASP A 330 55.48 -20.75 25.48
C ASP A 330 56.43 -20.27 26.60
N GLU A 331 56.13 -20.65 27.85
CA GLU A 331 57.07 -20.64 28.98
C GLU A 331 57.59 -22.05 29.26
#